data_AF-A0A6A6DXA3-F1
#
_entry.id   AF-A0A6A6DXA3-F1
#
_cell.length_a   1.000
_cell.length_b   1.000
_cell.length_c   1.000
_cell.angle_alpha   90.00
_cell.angle_beta   90.00
_cell.angle_gamma   90.00
#
_symmetry.space_group_name_H-M   'P 1'
#
loop_
_entity.id
_entity.type
_entity.pdbx_description
1 polymer ?
#
loop_
_entity_poly.entity_id
_entity_poly.type
_entity_poly.pdbx_seq_one_letter_code
_entity_poly.pdbx_strand_id
1 'polypeptide(L)'
;MFSAPRKAVFDSSLWKEKGGDVDFIEAWQFGNVEEACDRNFRYGSLEDDQILRWVCNLDWRPPGYPKDKHELVGKIRVIICERSRYDPLDFPVSRSIFEKVEQAFHLHPATLPTFESHAGTFSRYLTFCNADRTKLKRIAFILKAPQKREIANYGLSLSHDVESHVTTALLYGAEVLIRPESEIDKRSVEDRPQRQYERRFEPRYTVPALLDLFRNAIHAWNHPLLLPSILLVHHMHRIRAFTNYGTIIDETLKIERELGVTKVGRNIYPISDRKGRDLRARAEELTVLINTHSTRILFTSRSPDWNLKCSEFTLKVLSQLQPYLPEQHEAHHELKGLLEFNLGFAEAAVDDVANVRGRMALQLNVLYNFVAQMDNALNAQLAAAAGRDSTSMKILAFISAIFLPGSFVAGVFSMSMFDWQYSGNDSGSSRDSSSGGRGAVVSKRFWIYWVIAVPLTLITLLGWGFWWRVEMRRFKQNFKAVMSDTRKEALELEKRKTETESKRPQHVGTTRLQEELV
;
A
#
# COMPACT_ATOMS: atom_id res chain seq x y z
N MET A 1 39.20 0.32 0.94
CA MET A 1 37.94 -0.39 0.64
C MET A 1 36.77 0.58 0.42
N PHE A 2 36.52 1.56 1.30
CA PHE A 2 35.41 2.53 1.14
C PHE A 2 35.62 3.63 0.09
N SER A 3 36.84 3.81 -0.42
CA SER A 3 37.18 4.90 -1.35
C SER A 3 36.44 4.81 -2.69
N ALA A 4 36.34 3.62 -3.28
CA ALA A 4 35.68 3.44 -4.57
C ALA A 4 34.14 3.65 -4.49
N PRO A 5 33.40 3.03 -3.54
CA PRO A 5 31.98 3.32 -3.35
C PRO A 5 31.72 4.79 -3.02
N ARG A 6 32.51 5.39 -2.11
CA ARG A 6 32.37 6.83 -1.79
C ARG A 6 32.52 7.69 -3.02
N LYS A 7 33.55 7.44 -3.84
CA LYS A 7 33.80 8.22 -5.07
C LYS A 7 32.66 8.09 -6.08
N ALA A 8 32.14 6.88 -6.30
CA ALA A 8 31.02 6.66 -7.21
C ALA A 8 29.76 7.46 -6.80
N VAL A 9 29.42 7.47 -5.50
CA VAL A 9 28.29 8.25 -4.98
C VAL A 9 28.56 9.75 -5.06
N PHE A 10 29.79 10.17 -4.74
CA PHE A 10 30.18 11.57 -4.81
C PHE A 10 30.08 12.13 -6.24
N ASP A 11 30.53 11.36 -7.23
CA ASP A 11 30.54 11.75 -8.64
C ASP A 11 29.13 11.79 -9.23
N SER A 12 28.24 10.89 -8.79
CA SER A 12 26.84 10.80 -9.23
C SER A 12 25.88 11.72 -8.48
N SER A 13 26.28 12.25 -7.32
CA SER A 13 25.47 13.22 -6.55
C SER A 13 25.37 14.58 -7.25
N LEU A 14 24.26 15.27 -7.02
CA LEU A 14 24.04 16.66 -7.42
C LEU A 14 24.52 17.60 -6.31
N TRP A 15 25.17 18.68 -6.71
CA TRP A 15 25.79 19.65 -5.80
C TRP A 15 25.31 21.05 -6.16
N LYS A 16 24.79 21.78 -5.18
CA LYS A 16 24.33 23.15 -5.39
C LYS A 16 25.50 24.11 -5.22
N GLU A 17 25.79 24.89 -6.26
CA GLU A 17 26.92 25.84 -6.21
C GLU A 17 26.63 27.06 -5.32
N LYS A 18 25.37 27.50 -5.22
CA LYS A 18 24.95 28.64 -4.37
C LYS A 18 23.51 28.54 -3.83
N GLY A 19 23.24 29.23 -2.72
CA GLY A 19 21.94 29.42 -2.09
C GLY A 19 21.42 28.17 -1.39
N GLY A 20 22.30 27.44 -0.71
CA GLY A 20 21.96 26.21 0.01
C GLY A 20 21.02 26.42 1.20
N ASP A 21 20.07 25.49 1.41
CA ASP A 21 19.37 25.38 2.69
C ASP A 21 20.25 24.61 3.68
N VAL A 22 21.11 25.34 4.40
CA VAL A 22 22.01 24.79 5.40
C VAL A 22 21.70 25.40 6.75
N ASP A 23 21.38 24.55 7.72
CA ASP A 23 21.15 24.94 9.11
C ASP A 23 22.26 24.39 10.01
N PHE A 24 22.30 24.88 11.25
CA PHE A 24 23.25 24.41 12.24
C PHE A 24 22.64 24.32 13.63
N ILE A 25 23.25 23.47 14.46
CA ILE A 25 23.03 23.41 15.91
C ILE A 25 24.40 23.40 16.60
N GLU A 26 24.55 24.23 17.63
CA GLU A 26 25.69 24.18 18.56
C GLU A 26 25.19 24.08 20.00
N ALA A 27 25.83 23.24 20.79
CA ALA A 27 25.53 23.06 22.20
C ALA A 27 26.80 22.89 23.02
N TRP A 28 26.79 23.43 24.24
CA TRP A 28 27.90 23.37 25.20
C TRP A 28 27.36 22.87 26.54
N GLN A 29 27.79 21.70 26.99
CA GLN A 29 27.38 21.16 28.27
C GLN A 29 28.30 21.66 29.38
N PHE A 30 27.72 22.21 30.42
CA PHE A 30 28.42 22.68 31.62
C PHE A 30 27.96 21.85 32.82
N GLY A 31 28.86 21.53 33.75
CA GLY A 31 28.60 20.55 34.81
C GLY A 31 27.40 20.84 35.73
N ASN A 32 27.03 22.12 35.91
CA ASN A 32 25.95 22.54 36.83
C ASN A 32 24.82 23.28 36.09
N VAL A 33 24.66 23.05 34.78
CA VAL A 33 23.59 23.67 33.99
C VAL A 33 22.60 22.60 33.57
N GLU A 34 21.38 22.69 34.11
CA GLU A 34 20.31 21.71 33.92
C GLU A 34 19.31 22.12 32.83
N GLU A 35 19.45 23.31 32.23
CA GLU A 35 18.53 23.80 31.20
C GLU A 35 19.26 24.37 29.97
N ALA A 36 18.68 24.13 28.80
CA ALA A 36 19.13 24.72 27.55
C ALA A 36 18.64 26.17 27.42
N CYS A 37 19.58 27.11 27.25
CA CYS A 37 19.33 28.53 27.10
C CYS A 37 20.22 29.14 26.01
N ASP A 38 20.01 30.41 25.69
CA ASP A 38 20.77 31.09 24.62
C ASP A 38 22.27 31.24 24.90
N ARG A 39 22.73 30.88 26.11
CA ARG A 39 24.15 30.90 26.51
C ARG A 39 24.88 29.59 26.22
N ASN A 40 24.17 28.47 26.19
CA ASN A 40 24.74 27.13 26.03
C ASN A 40 24.15 26.36 24.84
N PHE A 41 23.21 26.95 24.10
CA PHE A 41 22.59 26.38 22.92
C PHE A 41 22.37 27.44 21.83
N ARG A 42 22.68 27.10 20.57
CA ARG A 42 22.44 27.95 19.40
C ARG A 42 21.94 27.12 18.24
N TYR A 43 21.07 27.71 17.44
CA TYR A 43 20.65 27.16 16.15
C TYR A 43 20.39 28.31 15.17
N GLY A 44 20.42 28.02 13.88
CA GLY A 44 20.13 29.00 12.84
C GLY A 44 20.50 28.48 11.46
N SER A 45 20.50 29.37 10.48
CA SER A 45 20.88 29.07 9.09
C SER A 45 22.26 29.65 8.76
N LEU A 46 22.97 29.03 7.82
CA LEU A 46 24.27 29.45 7.31
C LEU A 46 24.15 29.84 5.84
N GLU A 47 24.70 30.99 5.47
CA GLU A 47 24.94 31.36 4.07
C GLU A 47 26.20 30.66 3.54
N ASP A 48 26.29 30.44 2.22
CA ASP A 48 27.37 29.62 1.62
C ASP A 48 28.79 30.06 1.99
N ASP A 49 29.03 31.38 2.10
CA ASP A 49 30.33 31.96 2.45
C ASP A 49 30.65 31.82 3.96
N GLN A 50 29.62 31.61 4.78
CA GLN A 50 29.73 31.39 6.22
C GLN A 50 30.00 29.91 6.55
N ILE A 51 29.56 28.97 5.71
CA ILE A 51 29.66 27.52 6.00
C ILE A 51 31.10 27.12 6.35
N LEU A 52 32.06 27.39 5.46
CA LEU A 52 33.45 26.98 5.69
C LEU A 52 34.08 27.71 6.88
N ARG A 53 33.75 28.99 7.07
CA ARG A 53 34.21 29.73 8.25
C ARG A 53 33.69 29.08 9.52
N TRP A 54 32.42 28.74 9.58
CA TRP A 54 31.78 28.11 10.73
C TRP A 54 32.31 26.69 11.01
N VAL A 55 32.42 25.87 9.96
CA VAL A 55 32.94 24.49 10.01
C VAL A 55 34.40 24.45 10.46
N CYS A 56 35.24 25.31 9.89
CA CYS A 56 36.66 25.34 10.18
C CYS A 56 37.03 26.25 11.38
N ASN A 57 36.06 26.95 11.99
CA ASN A 57 36.36 27.89 13.07
C ASN A 57 36.93 27.14 14.29
N LEU A 58 38.19 27.47 14.62
CA LEU A 58 38.92 26.97 15.78
C LEU A 58 38.46 27.64 17.09
N ASP A 59 37.92 28.87 17.02
CA ASP A 59 37.36 29.59 18.18
C ASP A 59 35.88 29.24 18.40
N TRP A 60 35.58 27.95 18.50
CA TRP A 60 34.26 27.46 18.88
C TRP A 60 34.00 27.66 20.38
N ARG A 61 33.57 28.88 20.71
CA ARG A 61 33.28 29.34 22.07
C ARG A 61 31.77 29.49 22.32
N PRO A 62 31.31 29.26 23.55
CA PRO A 62 29.91 29.50 23.92
C PRO A 62 29.55 30.98 23.72
N PRO A 63 28.30 31.29 23.31
CA PRO A 63 27.84 32.66 23.06
C PRO A 63 27.85 33.56 24.31
N GLY A 64 27.89 32.99 25.51
CA GLY A 64 28.15 33.71 26.75
C GLY A 64 28.80 32.81 27.79
N TYR A 65 29.81 33.31 28.51
CA TYR A 65 30.37 32.62 29.67
C TYR A 65 29.29 32.63 30.77
N PRO A 66 28.89 31.48 31.34
CA PRO A 66 28.15 31.52 32.60
C PRO A 66 28.99 32.32 33.60
N LYS A 67 28.39 33.28 34.33
CA LYS A 67 29.14 34.19 35.22
C LYS A 67 29.92 33.43 36.31
N ASP A 68 29.53 32.19 36.56
CA ASP A 68 30.17 31.26 37.47
C ASP A 68 31.09 30.32 36.67
N LYS A 69 32.28 30.04 37.21
CA LYS A 69 33.33 29.20 36.61
C LYS A 69 32.86 27.74 36.43
N HIS A 70 31.91 27.50 35.53
CA HIS A 70 31.45 26.15 35.23
C HIS A 70 32.40 25.48 34.24
N GLU A 71 32.84 24.28 34.59
CA GLU A 71 33.65 23.44 33.73
C GLU A 71 32.82 22.98 32.52
N LEU A 72 33.44 23.06 31.36
CA LEU A 72 32.85 22.65 30.09
C LEU A 72 33.10 21.15 29.89
N VAL A 73 32.04 20.36 29.92
CA VAL A 73 32.09 18.89 30.00
C VAL A 73 31.85 18.23 28.64
N GLY A 74 31.30 18.96 27.68
CA GLY A 74 31.10 18.46 26.32
C GLY A 74 30.61 19.51 25.36
N LYS A 75 30.73 19.21 24.06
CA LYS A 75 30.23 20.09 23.00
C LYS A 75 29.62 19.29 21.85
N ILE A 76 28.56 19.83 21.25
CA ILE A 76 27.96 19.28 20.03
C ILE A 76 27.91 20.34 18.95
N ARG A 77 28.37 19.99 17.75
CA ARG A 77 28.22 20.80 16.54
C ARG A 77 27.59 19.97 15.44
N VAL A 78 26.41 20.36 14.97
CA VAL A 78 25.68 19.69 13.90
C VAL A 78 25.51 20.65 12.74
N ILE A 79 25.90 20.21 11.54
CA ILE A 79 25.49 20.85 10.29
C ILE A 79 24.32 20.06 9.70
N ILE A 80 23.28 20.78 9.30
CA ILE A 80 22.04 20.21 8.79
C ILE A 80 21.92 20.64 7.33
N CYS A 81 21.89 19.66 6.44
CA CYS A 81 21.75 19.86 5.00
C CYS A 81 20.37 19.39 4.57
N GLU A 82 19.50 20.33 4.21
CA GLU A 82 18.21 20.02 3.63
C GLU A 82 18.37 19.68 2.15
N ARG A 83 17.67 18.64 1.72
CA ARG A 83 17.75 18.11 0.35
C ARG A 83 16.45 18.36 -0.40
N SER A 84 16.55 18.62 -1.70
CA SER A 84 15.40 18.89 -2.55
C SER A 84 14.93 17.69 -3.36
N ARG A 85 15.82 16.72 -3.62
CA ARG A 85 15.54 15.54 -4.43
C ARG A 85 15.80 14.26 -3.64
N TYR A 86 15.25 13.17 -4.16
CA TYR A 86 15.42 11.86 -3.54
C TYR A 86 16.50 11.03 -4.23
N ASP A 87 16.49 11.04 -5.56
CA ASP A 87 17.41 10.32 -6.42
C ASP A 87 17.64 11.15 -7.71
N PRO A 88 18.90 11.39 -8.14
CA PRO A 88 20.15 11.14 -7.39
C PRO A 88 20.21 11.96 -6.09
N LEU A 89 21.09 11.57 -5.17
CA LEU A 89 21.40 12.34 -3.95
C LEU A 89 21.75 13.79 -4.31
N ASP A 90 21.19 14.75 -3.60
CA ASP A 90 21.47 16.17 -3.81
C ASP A 90 21.89 16.86 -2.51
N PHE A 91 22.94 17.67 -2.57
CA PHE A 91 23.41 18.44 -1.43
C PHE A 91 23.23 19.94 -1.68
N PRO A 92 22.82 20.72 -0.66
CA PRO A 92 22.67 22.16 -0.76
C PRO A 92 24.01 22.91 -0.80
N VAL A 93 25.14 22.21 -0.94
CA VAL A 93 26.49 22.78 -0.94
C VAL A 93 27.30 22.28 -2.14
N SER A 94 28.38 22.99 -2.47
CA SER A 94 29.30 22.55 -3.53
C SER A 94 30.13 21.35 -3.09
N ARG A 95 30.69 20.62 -4.08
CA ARG A 95 31.60 19.48 -3.86
C ARG A 95 32.73 19.82 -2.89
N SER A 96 33.38 20.96 -3.14
CA SER A 96 34.53 21.42 -2.35
C SER A 96 34.16 21.75 -0.90
N ILE A 97 32.94 22.26 -0.66
CA ILE A 97 32.46 22.56 0.69
C ILE A 97 32.19 21.26 1.44
N PHE A 98 31.51 20.31 0.79
CA PHE A 98 31.22 19.02 1.41
C PHE A 98 32.49 18.26 1.82
N GLU A 99 33.51 18.22 0.95
CA GLU A 99 34.78 17.55 1.29
C GLU A 99 35.47 18.19 2.50
N LYS A 100 35.43 19.52 2.61
CA LYS A 100 35.95 20.23 3.79
C LYS A 100 35.13 19.98 5.04
N VAL A 101 33.81 19.86 4.93
CA VAL A 101 32.92 19.46 6.03
C VAL A 101 33.27 18.05 6.50
N GLU A 102 33.36 17.10 5.57
CA GLU A 102 33.69 15.70 5.86
C GLU A 102 35.04 15.59 6.56
N GLN A 103 36.05 16.34 6.11
CA GLN A 103 37.37 16.40 6.73
C GLN A 103 37.35 17.05 8.11
N ALA A 104 36.75 18.23 8.26
CA ALA A 104 36.73 18.97 9.52
C ALA A 104 35.94 18.23 10.61
N PHE A 105 34.82 17.61 10.24
CA PHE A 105 33.99 16.83 11.16
C PHE A 105 34.48 15.38 11.28
N HIS A 106 35.55 15.02 10.56
CA HIS A 106 36.14 13.68 10.56
C HIS A 106 35.07 12.59 10.34
N LEU A 107 34.15 12.84 9.41
CA LEU A 107 33.10 11.89 9.10
C LEU A 107 33.74 10.63 8.49
N HIS A 108 33.14 9.49 8.79
CA HIS A 108 33.70 8.22 8.33
C HIS A 108 33.46 8.05 6.81
N PRO A 109 34.38 7.48 6.02
CA PRO A 109 34.23 7.37 4.55
C PRO A 109 33.00 6.60 4.05
N ALA A 110 32.28 5.92 4.95
CA ALA A 110 31.03 5.23 4.65
C ALA A 110 29.79 6.15 4.68
N THR A 111 29.93 7.45 4.99
CA THR A 111 28.82 8.41 5.08
C THR A 111 28.01 8.51 3.79
N LEU A 112 28.65 8.83 2.66
CA LEU A 112 27.97 8.97 1.37
C LEU A 112 27.33 7.65 0.88
N PRO A 113 28.05 6.51 0.86
CA PRO A 113 27.44 5.22 0.51
C PRO A 113 26.25 4.85 1.40
N THR A 114 26.29 5.22 2.68
CA THR A 114 25.17 4.99 3.60
C THR A 114 23.96 5.84 3.23
N PHE A 115 24.16 7.11 2.89
CA PHE A 115 23.07 8.03 2.56
C PHE A 115 22.35 7.68 1.25
N GLU A 116 23.00 6.98 0.33
CA GLU A 116 22.40 6.46 -0.91
C GLU A 116 21.39 5.32 -0.64
N SER A 117 21.47 4.67 0.53
CA SER A 117 20.57 3.57 0.87
C SER A 117 19.11 4.03 1.02
N HIS A 118 18.26 3.45 0.16
CA HIS A 118 16.81 3.65 0.18
C HIS A 118 16.11 2.79 1.24
N ALA A 119 16.67 1.61 1.53
CA ALA A 119 16.09 0.63 2.46
C ALA A 119 16.27 1.02 3.93
N GLY A 120 17.15 1.98 4.21
CA GLY A 120 17.65 2.31 5.53
C GLY A 120 18.83 1.43 5.92
N THR A 121 19.79 2.00 6.65
CA THR A 121 20.99 1.29 7.13
C THR A 121 21.55 2.01 8.35
N PHE A 122 22.40 1.33 9.11
CA PHE A 122 23.12 1.91 10.24
C PHE A 122 24.42 1.14 10.49
N SER A 123 25.42 1.83 11.01
CA SER A 123 26.74 1.27 11.28
C SER A 123 27.49 2.09 12.34
N ARG A 124 28.50 1.47 12.94
CA ARG A 124 29.38 2.10 13.91
C ARG A 124 30.82 1.70 13.66
N TYR A 125 31.73 2.66 13.79
CA TYR A 125 33.17 2.47 13.68
C TYR A 125 33.87 3.00 14.93
N LEU A 126 34.81 2.22 15.46
CA LEU A 126 35.61 2.59 16.62
C LEU A 126 37.06 2.75 16.19
N THR A 127 37.69 3.87 16.57
CA THR A 127 39.12 4.11 16.37
C THR A 127 39.78 4.12 17.73
N PHE A 128 40.81 3.29 17.91
CA PHE A 128 41.58 3.19 19.13
C PHE A 128 42.94 3.88 18.96
N CYS A 129 43.51 4.41 20.05
CA CYS A 129 44.86 4.96 20.05
C CYS A 129 45.93 3.87 19.88
N ASN A 130 45.59 2.64 20.27
CA ASN A 130 46.52 1.53 20.43
C ASN A 130 45.94 0.20 19.90
N ALA A 131 46.82 -0.73 19.54
CA ALA A 131 46.46 -1.99 18.89
C ALA A 131 45.69 -2.97 19.81
N ASP A 132 45.96 -2.90 21.11
CA ASP A 132 45.30 -3.65 22.20
C ASP A 132 43.89 -3.13 22.55
N ARG A 133 43.45 -2.03 21.90
CA ARG A 133 42.09 -1.47 22.04
C ARG A 133 41.70 -1.04 23.44
N THR A 134 42.67 -0.74 24.30
CA THR A 134 42.40 -0.31 25.69
C THR A 134 42.05 1.18 25.79
N LYS A 135 42.54 2.04 24.88
CA LYS A 135 42.20 3.47 24.84
C LYS A 135 41.43 3.81 23.57
N LEU A 136 40.13 4.07 23.70
CA LEU A 136 39.27 4.51 22.60
C LEU A 136 39.56 5.98 22.28
N LYS A 137 39.80 6.28 21.00
CA LYS A 137 40.08 7.64 20.52
C LYS A 137 38.81 8.32 20.01
N ARG A 138 38.07 7.60 19.16
CA ARG A 138 36.98 8.18 18.37
C ARG A 138 35.90 7.17 18.05
N ILE A 139 34.67 7.65 18.04
CA ILE A 139 33.48 6.89 17.70
C ILE A 139 32.83 7.55 16.51
N ALA A 140 32.62 6.80 15.43
CA ALA A 140 31.77 7.23 14.34
C ALA A 140 30.49 6.40 14.32
N PHE A 141 29.36 7.07 14.17
CA PHE A 141 28.05 6.43 14.06
C PHE A 141 27.34 6.99 12.83
N ILE A 142 26.82 6.10 12.00
CA ILE A 142 26.11 6.48 10.79
C ILE A 142 24.78 5.77 10.77
N LEU A 143 23.70 6.49 10.53
CA LEU A 143 22.38 5.92 10.26
C LEU A 143 21.74 6.63 9.08
N LYS A 144 20.89 5.91 8.36
CA LYS A 144 20.04 6.43 7.30
C LYS A 144 18.68 5.79 7.47
N ALA A 145 17.66 6.59 7.75
CA ALA A 145 16.29 6.10 7.83
C ALA A 145 15.83 5.60 6.44
N PRO A 146 14.94 4.60 6.38
CA PRO A 146 14.31 4.17 5.15
C PRO A 146 13.64 5.35 4.45
N GLN A 147 13.72 5.39 3.13
CA GLN A 147 13.11 6.46 2.37
C GLN A 147 11.59 6.33 2.40
N LYS A 148 10.92 7.13 3.24
CA LYS A 148 9.47 7.28 3.26
C LYS A 148 9.14 8.74 3.52
N ARG A 149 8.80 9.49 2.48
CA ARG A 149 8.59 10.95 2.54
C ARG A 149 7.74 11.38 3.74
N GLU A 150 6.60 10.73 3.94
CA GLU A 150 5.63 11.08 4.99
C GLU A 150 6.09 10.69 6.40
N ILE A 151 7.10 9.83 6.53
CA ILE A 151 7.66 9.42 7.82
C ILE A 151 9.01 10.04 8.05
N ALA A 152 10.01 9.79 7.21
CA ALA A 152 11.33 10.38 7.28
C ALA A 152 12.14 10.04 6.04
N ASN A 153 13.10 10.90 5.72
CA ASN A 153 14.19 10.55 4.82
C ASN A 153 15.46 11.29 5.21
N TYR A 154 15.87 11.13 6.47
CA TYR A 154 17.10 11.71 6.99
C TYR A 154 18.16 10.65 7.30
N GLY A 155 19.41 11.04 7.17
CA GLY A 155 20.59 10.31 7.58
C GLY A 155 21.46 11.17 8.48
N LEU A 156 22.12 10.53 9.43
CA LEU A 156 23.04 11.12 10.38
C LEU A 156 24.38 10.45 10.19
N SER A 157 25.43 11.25 10.16
CA SER A 157 26.81 10.80 10.27
C SER A 157 27.49 11.64 11.33
N LEU A 158 27.97 11.02 12.40
CA LEU A 158 28.68 11.72 13.47
C LEU A 158 30.06 11.15 13.70
N SER A 159 30.90 11.98 14.30
CA SER A 159 32.19 11.65 14.90
C SER A 159 32.24 12.26 16.29
N HIS A 160 32.51 11.43 17.29
CA HIS A 160 32.71 11.81 18.68
C HIS A 160 34.15 11.54 19.10
N ASP A 161 34.82 12.56 19.61
CA ASP A 161 36.17 12.48 20.17
C ASP A 161 36.09 12.24 21.67
N VAL A 162 36.65 11.11 22.13
CA VAL A 162 36.44 10.60 23.50
C VAL A 162 37.19 11.44 24.54
N GLU A 163 38.34 12.01 24.18
CA GLU A 163 39.19 12.78 25.11
C GLU A 163 38.67 14.20 25.31
N SER A 164 38.11 14.82 24.26
CA SER A 164 37.57 16.19 24.32
C SER A 164 36.07 16.27 24.55
N HIS A 165 35.35 15.14 24.54
CA HIS A 165 33.88 15.05 24.56
C HIS A 165 33.20 15.93 23.50
N VAL A 166 33.84 16.05 22.33
CA VAL A 166 33.33 16.82 21.20
C VAL A 166 32.64 15.89 20.21
N THR A 167 31.35 16.16 19.98
CA THR A 167 30.58 15.53 18.91
C THR A 167 30.43 16.49 17.74
N THR A 168 30.83 16.05 16.56
CA THR A 168 30.56 16.74 15.28
C THR A 168 29.70 15.85 14.40
N ALA A 169 28.69 16.41 13.74
CA ALA A 169 27.74 15.61 12.98
C ALA A 169 27.21 16.33 11.73
N LEU A 170 27.00 15.54 10.68
CA LEU A 170 26.23 15.91 9.49
C LEU A 170 24.87 15.21 9.60
N LEU A 171 23.82 16.02 9.65
CA LEU A 171 22.44 15.57 9.51
C LEU A 171 21.95 15.98 8.13
N TYR A 172 21.46 15.03 7.35
CA TYR A 172 21.13 15.22 5.94
C TYR A 172 19.77 14.63 5.66
N GLY A 173 18.84 15.37 5.05
CA GLY A 173 17.51 14.85 4.82
C GLY A 173 16.56 15.87 4.22
N ALA A 174 15.29 15.48 4.08
CA ALA A 174 14.21 16.41 3.74
C ALA A 174 13.32 16.61 4.96
N GLU A 175 13.00 17.86 5.28
CA GLU A 175 12.16 18.25 6.41
C GLU A 175 12.71 17.68 7.72
N VAL A 176 14.01 17.93 7.94
CA VAL A 176 14.73 17.56 9.15
C VAL A 176 14.33 18.50 10.28
N LEU A 177 14.39 19.81 10.02
CA LEU A 177 13.84 20.83 10.90
C LEU A 177 12.48 21.26 10.36
N ILE A 178 11.40 20.95 11.10
CA ILE A 178 10.05 21.40 10.73
C ILE A 178 10.00 22.92 10.97
N ARG A 179 10.11 23.71 9.91
CA ARG A 179 10.01 25.18 10.00
C ARG A 179 8.54 25.63 10.08
N PRO A 180 8.21 26.64 10.93
CA PRO A 180 6.89 27.23 10.96
C PRO A 180 6.51 27.81 9.60
N GLU A 181 5.21 27.79 9.26
CA GLU A 181 4.72 28.22 7.94
C GLU A 181 5.01 29.71 7.64
N SER A 182 5.22 30.53 8.68
CA SER A 182 5.62 31.94 8.57
C SER A 182 7.05 32.15 8.06
N GLU A 183 7.93 31.15 8.21
CA GLU A 183 9.35 31.21 7.82
C GLU A 183 9.64 30.54 6.47
N ILE A 184 8.64 29.92 5.85
CA ILE A 184 8.77 29.34 4.51
C ILE A 184 8.69 30.49 3.49
N ASP A 185 9.81 30.79 2.84
CA ASP A 185 9.91 31.87 1.85
C ASP A 185 8.86 31.69 0.74
N LYS A 186 7.93 32.65 0.65
CA LYS A 186 6.83 32.70 -0.32
C LYS A 186 7.34 32.75 -1.76
N ARG A 187 8.60 33.15 -2.00
CA ARG A 187 9.21 33.16 -3.35
C ARG A 187 9.51 31.75 -3.88
N SER A 188 9.65 30.74 -3.01
CA SER A 188 9.81 29.34 -3.42
C SER A 188 8.50 28.63 -3.79
N VAL A 189 7.37 29.34 -3.69
CA VAL A 189 6.01 28.78 -3.77
C VAL A 189 5.44 28.80 -5.19
N GLU A 190 5.89 29.73 -6.05
CA GLU A 190 5.34 29.87 -7.41
C GLU A 190 5.83 28.78 -8.38
N ASP A 191 6.93 28.09 -8.08
CA ASP A 191 7.58 27.16 -9.01
C ASP A 191 7.26 25.67 -8.79
N ARG A 192 6.37 25.31 -7.82
CA ARG A 192 6.05 23.89 -7.55
C ARG A 192 4.55 23.63 -7.32
N PRO A 193 3.79 23.28 -8.38
CA PRO A 193 2.40 22.80 -8.29
C PRO A 193 2.24 21.59 -7.34
N GLN A 194 3.31 20.82 -7.13
CA GLN A 194 3.36 19.66 -6.24
C GLN A 194 3.06 20.00 -4.77
N ARG A 195 3.50 21.17 -4.27
CA ARG A 195 3.41 21.55 -2.84
C ARG A 195 1.99 21.75 -2.32
N GLN A 196 1.02 22.00 -3.19
CA GLN A 196 -0.37 22.21 -2.78
C GLN A 196 -1.09 20.91 -2.40
N TYR A 197 -0.69 19.77 -3.02
CA TYR A 197 -1.16 18.42 -2.64
C TYR A 197 -0.46 17.90 -1.37
N GLU A 198 0.76 18.36 -1.12
CA GLU A 198 1.65 17.95 -0.03
C GLU A 198 1.18 18.44 1.36
N ARG A 199 0.44 19.57 1.42
CA ARG A 199 -0.12 20.14 2.66
C ARG A 199 -1.18 19.29 3.36
N ARG A 200 -1.77 18.29 2.69
CA ARG A 200 -2.91 17.53 3.23
C ARG A 200 -2.54 16.45 4.25
N PHE A 201 -1.25 16.09 4.36
CA PHE A 201 -0.83 14.84 5.01
C PHE A 201 0.14 15.00 6.17
N GLU A 202 0.43 16.21 6.64
CA GLU A 202 1.39 16.41 7.71
C GLU A 202 0.70 16.58 9.07
N PRO A 203 0.87 15.63 10.02
CA PRO A 203 0.49 15.83 11.41
C PRO A 203 1.55 16.72 12.07
N ARG A 204 1.68 17.99 11.62
CA ARG A 204 2.66 18.95 12.17
C ARG A 204 2.49 19.21 13.66
N TYR A 205 1.32 18.92 14.22
CA TYR A 205 0.95 19.27 15.59
C TYR A 205 1.17 18.14 16.60
N THR A 206 1.54 16.92 16.19
CA THR A 206 1.70 15.77 17.11
C THR A 206 3.13 15.24 17.19
N VAL A 207 4.04 15.72 16.36
CA VAL A 207 5.45 15.34 16.37
C VAL A 207 6.25 16.42 17.12
N PRO A 208 6.96 16.08 18.21
CA PRO A 208 7.85 17.03 18.88
C PRO A 208 8.90 17.58 17.92
N ALA A 209 9.19 18.88 17.97
CA ALA A 209 10.25 19.43 17.14
C ALA A 209 11.58 18.79 17.55
N LEU A 210 12.42 18.48 16.56
CA LEU A 210 13.75 17.88 16.80
C LEU A 210 14.60 18.75 17.73
N LEU A 211 14.46 20.08 17.62
CA LEU A 211 15.14 21.05 18.49
C LEU A 211 14.69 20.94 19.96
N ASP A 212 13.40 20.66 20.22
CA ASP A 212 12.88 20.52 21.58
C ASP A 212 13.41 19.25 22.22
N LEU A 213 13.42 18.13 21.48
CA LEU A 213 14.05 16.89 21.94
C LEU A 213 15.53 17.09 22.28
N PHE A 214 16.24 17.87 21.46
CA PHE A 214 17.65 18.16 21.69
C PHE A 214 17.86 19.06 22.92
N ARG A 215 17.06 20.12 23.08
CA ARG A 215 17.14 21.05 24.22
C ARG A 215 16.88 20.34 25.56
N ASN A 216 15.91 19.42 25.58
CA ASN A 216 15.53 18.69 26.79
C ASN A 216 16.51 17.57 27.17
N ALA A 217 17.47 17.23 26.32
CA ALA A 217 18.44 16.15 26.56
C ALA A 217 19.83 16.68 26.97
N ILE A 218 19.86 17.79 27.72
CA ILE A 218 21.09 18.51 28.10
C ILE A 218 22.10 17.64 28.85
N HIS A 219 21.62 16.75 29.73
CA HIS A 219 22.48 15.86 30.54
C HIS A 219 23.31 14.90 29.70
N ALA A 220 22.87 14.62 28.46
CA ALA A 220 23.50 13.69 27.55
C ALA A 220 24.24 14.36 26.37
N TRP A 221 24.43 15.68 26.36
CA TRP A 221 25.11 16.40 25.26
C TRP A 221 26.59 15.99 25.07
N ASN A 222 27.24 15.45 26.09
CA ASN A 222 28.59 14.90 26.01
C ASN A 222 28.62 13.44 25.55
N HIS A 223 27.48 12.77 25.41
CA HIS A 223 27.42 11.35 25.12
C HIS A 223 27.32 11.06 23.59
N PRO A 224 28.13 10.15 23.02
CA PRO A 224 28.20 9.92 21.57
C PRO A 224 26.91 9.39 20.93
N LEU A 225 26.05 8.73 21.72
CA LEU A 225 24.80 8.14 21.24
C LEU A 225 23.57 9.04 21.43
N LEU A 226 23.73 10.27 21.91
CA LEU A 226 22.60 11.18 22.04
C LEU A 226 21.90 11.44 20.70
N LEU A 227 22.65 11.87 19.69
CA LEU A 227 22.09 12.22 18.38
C LEU A 227 21.38 11.03 17.70
N PRO A 228 21.96 9.81 17.66
CA PRO A 228 21.26 8.62 17.21
C PRO A 228 19.96 8.35 17.98
N SER A 229 19.99 8.44 19.31
CA SER A 229 18.82 8.18 20.15
C SER A 229 17.69 9.18 19.90
N ILE A 230 18.00 10.49 19.84
CA ILE A 230 17.01 11.54 19.52
C ILE A 230 16.38 11.27 18.16
N LEU A 231 17.19 10.94 17.14
CA LEU A 231 16.65 10.69 15.80
C LEU A 231 15.77 9.45 15.72
N LEU A 232 16.06 8.41 16.51
CA LEU A 232 15.22 7.22 16.60
C LEU A 232 13.88 7.51 17.26
N VAL A 233 13.89 8.30 18.34
CA VAL A 233 12.67 8.76 19.02
C VAL A 233 11.84 9.66 18.11
N HIS A 234 12.47 10.64 17.48
CA HIS A 234 11.79 11.52 16.52
C HIS A 234 11.20 10.73 15.34
N HIS A 235 11.94 9.74 14.82
CA HIS A 235 11.45 8.85 13.77
C HIS A 235 10.22 8.06 14.23
N MET A 236 10.22 7.57 15.47
CA MET A 236 9.09 6.84 16.05
C MET A 236 7.85 7.72 16.19
N HIS A 237 8.01 8.97 16.64
CA HIS A 237 6.90 9.92 16.66
C HIS A 237 6.32 10.15 15.26
N ARG A 238 7.16 10.28 14.23
CA ARG A 238 6.71 10.42 12.84
C ARG A 238 6.00 9.15 12.33
N ILE A 239 6.50 7.95 12.65
CA ILE A 239 5.82 6.68 12.33
C ILE A 239 4.42 6.66 12.96
N ARG A 240 4.33 6.91 14.27
CA ARG A 240 3.07 6.88 15.00
C ARG A 240 2.10 7.92 14.46
N ALA A 241 2.61 9.11 14.14
CA ALA A 241 1.78 10.17 13.60
C ALA A 241 1.19 9.79 12.24
N PHE A 242 2.00 9.21 11.35
CA PHE A 242 1.55 8.72 10.06
C PHE A 242 0.57 7.55 10.20
N THR A 243 0.86 6.55 11.03
CA THR A 243 -0.01 5.37 11.19
C THR A 243 -1.35 5.73 11.84
N ASN A 244 -1.34 6.52 12.93
CA ASN A 244 -2.49 6.71 13.80
C ASN A 244 -3.32 7.96 13.52
N TYR A 245 -2.72 9.04 12.99
CA TYR A 245 -3.43 10.30 12.80
C TYR A 245 -3.60 10.60 11.30
N GLY A 246 -4.83 10.52 10.81
CA GLY A 246 -5.22 11.16 9.54
C GLY A 246 -4.88 10.39 8.26
N THR A 247 -4.04 9.35 8.30
CA THR A 247 -3.57 8.69 7.07
C THR A 247 -3.89 7.19 7.01
N ILE A 248 -3.07 6.30 7.59
CA ILE A 248 -3.18 4.86 7.36
C ILE A 248 -4.46 4.26 7.97
N ILE A 249 -4.66 4.44 9.28
CA ILE A 249 -5.83 3.88 9.97
C ILE A 249 -7.13 4.53 9.46
N ASP A 250 -7.14 5.85 9.25
CA ASP A 250 -8.36 6.55 8.83
C ASP A 250 -8.80 6.18 7.42
N GLU A 251 -7.87 6.03 6.47
CA GLU A 251 -8.18 5.53 5.12
C GLU A 251 -8.64 4.07 5.16
N THR A 252 -8.03 3.23 6.00
CA THR A 252 -8.47 1.85 6.24
C THR A 252 -9.94 1.83 6.70
N LEU A 253 -10.28 2.66 7.68
CA LEU A 253 -11.64 2.78 8.20
C LEU A 253 -12.62 3.36 7.18
N LYS A 254 -12.16 4.23 6.25
CA LYS A 254 -12.99 4.72 5.14
C LYS A 254 -13.31 3.60 4.16
N ILE A 255 -12.30 2.83 3.74
CA ILE A 255 -12.46 1.66 2.86
C ILE A 255 -13.41 0.64 3.48
N GLU A 256 -13.23 0.30 4.75
CA GLU A 256 -14.10 -0.66 5.45
C GLU A 256 -15.56 -0.18 5.50
N ARG A 257 -15.77 1.12 5.74
CA ARG A 257 -17.10 1.74 5.69
C ARG A 257 -17.69 1.73 4.28
N GLU A 258 -16.88 1.93 3.25
CA GLU A 258 -17.35 1.89 1.87
C GLU A 258 -17.64 0.48 1.37
N LEU A 259 -16.91 -0.54 1.81
CA LEU A 259 -17.24 -1.92 1.50
C LEU A 259 -18.49 -2.36 2.29
N GLY A 260 -18.62 -1.90 3.55
CA GLY A 260 -19.80 -2.10 4.38
C GLY A 260 -19.93 -3.49 5.01
N VAL A 261 -18.95 -4.37 4.80
CA VAL A 261 -18.95 -5.77 5.26
C VAL A 261 -18.28 -5.93 6.62
N THR A 262 -17.35 -5.05 6.97
CA THR A 262 -16.63 -5.08 8.26
C THR A 262 -16.76 -3.73 8.96
N LYS A 263 -17.07 -3.75 10.27
CA LYS A 263 -17.12 -2.54 11.11
C LYS A 263 -16.25 -2.74 12.34
N VAL A 264 -15.34 -1.81 12.59
CA VAL A 264 -14.49 -1.78 13.79
C VAL A 264 -14.64 -0.40 14.46
N GLY A 265 -14.80 -0.38 15.78
CA GLY A 265 -14.93 0.85 16.59
C GLY A 265 -16.36 1.18 17.04
N ARG A 266 -16.50 2.25 17.83
CA ARG A 266 -17.75 2.63 18.52
C ARG A 266 -18.83 3.27 17.64
N ASN A 267 -18.55 3.60 16.38
CA ASN A 267 -19.47 4.36 15.53
C ASN A 267 -20.19 3.48 14.49
N ILE A 268 -21.23 2.78 14.95
CA ILE A 268 -22.06 1.89 14.13
C ILE A 268 -23.27 2.67 13.61
N TYR A 269 -23.06 3.61 12.68
CA TYR A 269 -24.20 4.11 11.92
C TYR A 269 -24.58 3.07 10.85
N PRO A 270 -25.88 2.78 10.67
CA PRO A 270 -26.33 2.02 9.51
C PRO A 270 -25.99 2.85 8.26
N ILE A 271 -25.38 2.22 7.26
CA ILE A 271 -25.21 2.84 5.95
C ILE A 271 -26.63 3.01 5.41
N SER A 272 -27.12 4.25 5.36
CA SER A 272 -28.40 4.55 4.72
C SER A 272 -28.34 4.04 3.29
N ASP A 273 -29.36 3.25 2.93
CA ASP A 273 -29.66 2.69 1.61
C ASP A 273 -29.07 3.53 0.46
N ARG A 274 -27.84 3.20 0.01
CA ARG A 274 -27.17 3.90 -1.11
C ARG A 274 -27.71 3.36 -2.43
N LYS A 275 -29.02 3.51 -2.65
CA LYS A 275 -29.70 3.23 -3.91
C LYS A 275 -29.21 4.20 -4.98
N GLY A 276 -28.76 3.69 -6.12
CA GLY A 276 -28.64 4.48 -7.35
C GLY A 276 -27.25 4.61 -7.99
N ARG A 277 -26.20 3.92 -7.53
CA ARG A 277 -24.92 3.83 -8.26
C ARG A 277 -24.70 2.44 -8.85
N ASP A 278 -24.09 2.39 -10.03
CA ASP A 278 -23.63 1.15 -10.66
C ASP A 278 -22.66 0.41 -9.71
N LEU A 279 -23.05 -0.79 -9.29
CA LEU A 279 -22.27 -1.63 -8.38
C LEU A 279 -20.90 -1.97 -8.98
N ARG A 280 -20.82 -2.11 -10.30
CA ARG A 280 -19.58 -2.46 -11.00
C ARG A 280 -18.57 -1.32 -10.97
N ALA A 281 -18.98 -0.11 -11.34
CA ALA A 281 -18.12 1.07 -11.25
C ALA A 281 -17.57 1.30 -9.84
N ARG A 282 -18.38 1.03 -8.80
CA ARG A 282 -17.94 1.11 -7.40
C ARG A 282 -16.94 0.01 -7.02
N ALA A 283 -17.12 -1.20 -7.53
CA ALA A 283 -16.18 -2.30 -7.28
C ALA A 283 -14.81 -2.02 -7.92
N GLU A 284 -14.79 -1.42 -9.11
CA GLU A 284 -13.57 -0.96 -9.77
C GLU A 284 -12.86 0.14 -8.96
N GLU A 285 -13.60 1.16 -8.51
CA GLU A 285 -13.07 2.24 -7.65
C GLU A 285 -12.47 1.70 -6.35
N LEU A 286 -13.20 0.82 -5.65
CA LEU A 286 -12.72 0.19 -4.42
C LEU A 286 -11.50 -0.71 -4.64
N THR A 287 -11.41 -1.39 -5.79
CA THR A 287 -10.25 -2.22 -6.13
C THR A 287 -9.00 -1.36 -6.24
N VAL A 288 -9.08 -0.22 -6.92
CA VAL A 288 -7.96 0.72 -7.05
C VAL A 288 -7.58 1.29 -5.68
N LEU A 289 -8.57 1.70 -4.89
CA LEU A 289 -8.35 2.29 -3.58
C LEU A 289 -7.68 1.30 -2.61
N ILE A 290 -8.18 0.07 -2.51
CA ILE A 290 -7.62 -0.97 -1.64
C ILE A 290 -6.19 -1.33 -2.06
N ASN A 291 -5.91 -1.51 -3.35
CA ASN A 291 -4.56 -1.85 -3.82
C ASN A 291 -3.56 -0.72 -3.63
N THR A 292 -3.98 0.53 -3.91
CA THR A 292 -3.16 1.72 -3.66
C THR A 292 -2.82 1.83 -2.17
N HIS A 293 -3.83 1.68 -1.31
CA HIS A 293 -3.63 1.74 0.14
C HIS A 293 -2.75 0.59 0.67
N SER A 294 -2.97 -0.62 0.17
CA SER A 294 -2.16 -1.80 0.50
C SER A 294 -0.69 -1.58 0.14
N THR A 295 -0.42 -0.94 -1.00
CA THR A 295 0.94 -0.59 -1.42
C THR A 295 1.58 0.43 -0.48
N ARG A 296 0.82 1.46 -0.06
CA ARG A 296 1.29 2.45 0.94
C ARG A 296 1.62 1.79 2.28
N ILE A 297 0.77 0.89 2.77
CA ILE A 297 1.00 0.12 4.01
C ILE A 297 2.23 -0.78 3.87
N LEU A 298 2.40 -1.47 2.75
CA LEU A 298 3.55 -2.33 2.49
C LEU A 298 4.86 -1.54 2.55
N PHE A 299 4.90 -0.38 1.90
CA PHE A 299 6.09 0.47 1.91
C PHE A 299 6.38 1.03 3.32
N THR A 300 5.33 1.33 4.08
CA THR A 300 5.42 1.87 5.45
C THR A 300 6.01 0.87 6.45
N SER A 301 5.80 -0.44 6.28
CA SER A 301 6.25 -1.43 7.28
C SER A 301 7.76 -1.54 7.43
N ARG A 302 8.54 -0.97 6.52
CA ARG A 302 10.00 -0.95 6.60
C ARG A 302 10.48 0.02 7.69
N SER A 303 9.75 1.11 7.93
CA SER A 303 10.11 2.14 8.90
C SER A 303 10.12 1.65 10.35
N PRO A 304 9.06 1.01 10.89
CA PRO A 304 9.08 0.50 12.27
C PRO A 304 10.08 -0.65 12.44
N ASP A 305 10.19 -1.58 11.47
CA ASP A 305 11.18 -2.68 11.51
C ASP A 305 12.63 -2.16 11.52
N TRP A 306 12.94 -1.14 10.72
CA TRP A 306 14.25 -0.50 10.75
C TRP A 306 14.50 0.21 12.08
N ASN A 307 13.50 0.92 12.63
CA ASN A 307 13.65 1.64 13.90
C ASN A 307 13.91 0.66 15.04
N LEU A 308 13.15 -0.44 15.09
CA LEU A 308 13.34 -1.55 16.03
C LEU A 308 14.79 -2.05 15.99
N LYS A 309 15.25 -2.48 14.81
CA LYS A 309 16.61 -3.03 14.62
C LYS A 309 17.70 -2.00 14.93
N CYS A 310 17.47 -0.73 14.59
CA CYS A 310 18.42 0.34 14.88
C CYS A 310 18.47 0.68 16.37
N SER A 311 17.34 0.64 17.08
CA SER A 311 17.28 0.79 18.54
C SER A 311 18.01 -0.35 19.24
N GLU A 312 17.78 -1.60 18.85
CA GLU A 312 18.53 -2.76 19.37
C GLU A 312 20.03 -2.61 19.13
N PHE A 313 20.43 -2.21 17.91
CA PHE A 313 21.82 -1.97 17.57
C PHE A 313 22.42 -0.87 18.43
N THR A 314 21.69 0.24 18.62
CA THR A 314 22.14 1.37 19.43
C THR A 314 22.28 0.98 20.90
N LEU A 315 21.37 0.17 21.45
CA LEU A 315 21.50 -0.41 22.80
C LEU A 315 22.72 -1.32 22.93
N LYS A 316 22.98 -2.18 21.94
CA LYS A 316 24.19 -3.01 21.91
C LYS A 316 25.45 -2.15 21.89
N VAL A 317 25.46 -1.08 21.10
CA VAL A 317 26.57 -0.13 21.03
C VAL A 317 26.74 0.62 22.36
N LEU A 318 25.64 1.05 22.98
CA LEU A 318 25.63 1.72 24.28
C LEU A 318 26.36 0.87 25.32
N SER A 319 25.95 -0.39 25.50
CA SER A 319 26.61 -1.33 26.43
C SER A 319 28.09 -1.56 26.10
N GLN A 320 28.46 -1.60 24.81
CA GLN A 320 29.87 -1.75 24.41
C GLN A 320 30.73 -0.52 24.72
N LEU A 321 30.14 0.67 24.74
CA LEU A 321 30.85 1.92 25.01
C LEU A 321 31.01 2.20 26.50
N GLN A 322 30.20 1.58 27.36
CA GLN A 322 30.21 1.78 28.81
C GLN A 322 31.61 1.74 29.46
N PRO A 323 32.50 0.76 29.15
CA PRO A 323 33.82 0.68 29.77
C PRO A 323 34.75 1.83 29.39
N TYR A 324 34.49 2.50 28.26
CA TYR A 324 35.32 3.57 27.72
C TYR A 324 34.83 4.98 28.12
N LEU A 325 33.62 5.08 28.70
CA LEU A 325 32.96 6.35 29.04
C LEU A 325 32.44 6.34 30.50
N PRO A 326 33.30 6.10 31.50
CA PRO A 326 32.86 5.94 32.89
C PRO A 326 32.25 7.21 33.49
N GLU A 327 32.71 8.39 33.07
CA GLU A 327 32.24 9.70 33.57
C GLU A 327 30.81 10.04 33.09
N GLN A 328 30.29 9.33 32.10
CA GLN A 328 28.99 9.61 31.46
C GLN A 328 27.92 8.61 31.91
N HIS A 329 28.05 8.05 33.12
CA HIS A 329 27.17 6.97 33.60
C HIS A 329 25.68 7.38 33.68
N GLU A 330 25.39 8.60 34.10
CA GLU A 330 24.01 9.11 34.19
C GLU A 330 23.36 9.24 32.82
N ALA A 331 24.03 9.93 31.88
CA ALA A 331 23.61 10.04 30.49
C ALA A 331 23.44 8.66 29.83
N HIS A 332 24.33 7.72 30.14
CA HIS A 332 24.24 6.35 29.67
C HIS A 332 22.95 5.66 30.16
N HIS A 333 22.62 5.81 31.44
CA HIS A 333 21.42 5.21 32.02
C HIS A 333 20.13 5.84 31.47
N GLU A 334 20.12 7.17 31.29
CA GLU A 334 19.00 7.90 30.68
C GLU A 334 18.77 7.44 29.23
N LEU A 335 19.82 7.42 28.41
CA LEU A 335 19.73 7.00 27.01
C LEU A 335 19.32 5.53 26.88
N LYS A 336 19.76 4.68 27.81
CA LYS A 336 19.33 3.28 27.86
C LYS A 336 17.81 3.19 28.08
N GLY A 337 17.28 3.87 29.10
CA GLY A 337 15.85 3.88 29.38
C GLY A 337 15.03 4.45 28.22
N LEU A 338 15.51 5.53 27.59
CA LEU A 338 14.88 6.12 26.40
C LEU A 338 14.82 5.12 25.23
N LEU A 339 15.91 4.42 24.96
CA LEU A 339 15.99 3.45 23.85
C LEU A 339 15.16 2.18 24.12
N GLU A 340 15.13 1.68 25.36
CA GLU A 340 14.29 0.56 25.77
C GLU A 340 12.80 0.91 25.65
N PHE A 341 12.42 2.12 26.08
CA PHE A 341 11.07 2.63 25.89
C PHE A 341 10.71 2.76 24.40
N ASN A 342 11.60 3.34 23.59
CA ASN A 342 11.40 3.45 22.14
C ASN A 342 11.29 2.08 21.45
N LEU A 343 12.04 1.08 21.92
CA LEU A 343 11.98 -0.29 21.42
C LEU A 343 10.58 -0.88 21.56
N GLY A 344 9.96 -0.75 22.74
CA GLY A 344 8.58 -1.22 22.95
C GLY A 344 7.56 -0.54 22.03
N PHE A 345 7.73 0.76 21.74
CA PHE A 345 6.89 1.42 20.72
C PHE A 345 7.16 0.93 19.31
N ALA A 346 8.41 0.62 18.98
CA ALA A 346 8.76 0.09 17.68
C ALA A 346 8.12 -1.29 17.45
N GLU A 347 8.17 -2.18 18.45
CA GLU A 347 7.51 -3.49 18.42
C GLU A 347 6.00 -3.33 18.19
N ALA A 348 5.34 -2.50 19.01
CA ALA A 348 3.91 -2.23 18.84
C ALA A 348 3.58 -1.65 17.46
N ALA A 349 4.42 -0.75 16.93
CA ALA A 349 4.22 -0.16 15.61
C ALA A 349 4.42 -1.17 14.46
N VAL A 350 5.29 -2.18 14.62
CA VAL A 350 5.41 -3.29 13.67
C VAL A 350 4.10 -4.08 13.62
N ASP A 351 3.55 -4.42 14.79
CA ASP A 351 2.30 -5.16 14.92
C ASP A 351 1.09 -4.37 14.38
N ASP A 352 1.02 -3.06 14.67
CA ASP A 352 -0.04 -2.19 14.17
C ASP A 352 -0.07 -2.16 12.63
N VAL A 353 1.09 -1.98 12.00
CA VAL A 353 1.18 -1.97 10.53
C VAL A 353 0.85 -3.35 9.94
N ALA A 354 1.27 -4.43 10.60
CA ALA A 354 0.92 -5.79 10.20
C ALA A 354 -0.60 -6.05 10.30
N ASN A 355 -1.24 -5.57 11.36
CA ASN A 355 -2.68 -5.67 11.56
C ASN A 355 -3.45 -4.96 10.44
N VAL A 356 -3.08 -3.71 10.14
CA VAL A 356 -3.73 -2.94 9.08
C VAL A 356 -3.54 -3.59 7.71
N ARG A 357 -2.37 -4.17 7.43
CA ARG A 357 -2.15 -4.97 6.22
C ARG A 357 -3.10 -6.17 6.14
N GLY A 358 -3.25 -6.91 7.24
CA GLY A 358 -4.18 -8.05 7.31
C GLY A 358 -5.63 -7.63 7.04
N ARG A 359 -6.03 -6.47 7.56
CA ARG A 359 -7.36 -5.89 7.30
C ARG A 359 -7.56 -5.56 5.83
N MET A 360 -6.59 -4.96 5.15
CA MET A 360 -6.70 -4.67 3.71
C MET A 360 -6.75 -5.94 2.85
N ALA A 361 -5.97 -6.97 3.20
CA ALA A 361 -6.05 -8.27 2.54
C ALA A 361 -7.45 -8.90 2.69
N LEU A 362 -8.05 -8.79 3.88
CA LEU A 362 -9.43 -9.23 4.11
C LEU A 362 -10.43 -8.46 3.23
N GLN A 363 -10.33 -7.12 3.18
CA GLN A 363 -11.23 -6.30 2.36
C GLN A 363 -11.11 -6.65 0.86
N LEU A 364 -9.89 -6.88 0.37
CA LEU A 364 -9.66 -7.25 -1.02
C LEU A 364 -10.32 -8.60 -1.35
N ASN A 365 -10.18 -9.60 -0.48
CA ASN A 365 -10.82 -10.90 -0.64
C ASN A 365 -12.35 -10.79 -0.64
N VAL A 366 -12.92 -9.98 0.25
CA VAL A 366 -14.38 -9.73 0.28
C VAL A 366 -14.84 -9.07 -1.01
N LEU A 367 -14.10 -8.07 -1.51
CA LEU A 367 -14.42 -7.39 -2.76
C LEU A 367 -14.41 -8.35 -3.96
N TYR A 368 -13.37 -9.19 -4.09
CA TYR A 368 -13.32 -10.19 -5.17
C TYR A 368 -14.46 -11.21 -5.09
N ASN A 369 -14.81 -11.69 -3.89
CA ASN A 369 -15.95 -12.57 -3.71
C ASN A 369 -17.27 -11.89 -4.11
N PHE A 370 -17.43 -10.61 -3.79
CA PHE A 370 -18.61 -9.83 -4.18
C PHE A 370 -18.71 -9.67 -5.71
N VAL A 371 -17.61 -9.34 -6.38
CA VAL A 371 -17.54 -9.24 -7.85
C VAL A 371 -17.88 -10.59 -8.50
N ALA A 372 -17.30 -11.69 -8.01
CA ALA A 372 -17.59 -13.02 -8.54
C ALA A 372 -19.07 -13.41 -8.36
N GLN A 373 -19.71 -13.06 -7.25
CA GLN A 373 -21.14 -13.28 -7.05
C GLN A 373 -21.99 -12.48 -8.03
N MET A 374 -21.62 -11.22 -8.30
CA MET A 374 -22.29 -10.37 -9.28
C MET A 374 -22.18 -10.97 -10.69
N ASP A 375 -21.00 -11.40 -11.10
CA ASP A 375 -20.77 -12.02 -12.42
C ASP A 375 -21.55 -13.35 -12.55
N ASN A 376 -21.58 -14.17 -11.49
CA ASN A 376 -22.38 -15.40 -11.47
C ASN A 376 -23.88 -15.11 -11.58
N ALA A 377 -24.38 -14.07 -10.89
CA ALA A 377 -25.78 -13.66 -10.99
C ALA A 377 -26.12 -13.14 -12.40
N LEU A 378 -25.23 -12.35 -13.01
CA LEU A 378 -25.39 -11.86 -14.38
C LEU A 378 -25.37 -13.01 -15.39
N ASN A 379 -24.44 -13.96 -15.25
CA ASN A 379 -24.39 -15.16 -16.08
C ASN A 379 -25.65 -16.02 -15.93
N ALA A 380 -26.19 -16.16 -14.71
CA ALA A 380 -27.46 -16.84 -14.48
C ALA A 380 -28.64 -16.13 -15.16
N GLN A 381 -28.67 -14.80 -15.14
CA GLN A 381 -29.68 -14.00 -15.85
C GLN A 381 -29.54 -14.12 -17.37
N LEU A 382 -28.33 -14.06 -17.91
CA LEU A 382 -28.03 -14.26 -19.32
C LEU A 382 -28.45 -15.67 -19.77
N ALA A 383 -28.13 -16.71 -18.99
CA ALA A 383 -28.54 -18.08 -19.27
C ALA A 383 -30.08 -18.22 -19.26
N ALA A 384 -30.77 -17.57 -18.31
CA ALA A 384 -32.23 -17.55 -18.26
C ALA A 384 -32.84 -16.80 -19.45
N ALA A 385 -32.26 -15.67 -19.86
CA ALA A 385 -32.67 -14.92 -21.04
C ALA A 385 -32.46 -15.72 -22.33
N ALA A 386 -31.31 -16.37 -22.50
CA ALA A 386 -31.03 -17.27 -23.61
C ALA A 386 -31.99 -18.48 -23.63
N GLY A 387 -32.39 -18.98 -22.46
CA GLY A 387 -33.42 -20.02 -22.33
C GLY A 387 -34.81 -19.55 -22.81
N ARG A 388 -35.18 -18.29 -22.55
CA ARG A 388 -36.41 -17.69 -23.09
C ARG A 388 -36.32 -17.51 -24.61
N ASP A 389 -35.19 -17.02 -25.12
CA ASP A 389 -34.97 -16.87 -26.56
C ASP A 389 -35.07 -18.21 -27.31
N SER A 390 -34.55 -19.28 -26.69
CA SER A 390 -34.72 -20.65 -27.19
C SER A 390 -36.19 -21.08 -27.29
N THR A 391 -37.10 -20.51 -26.49
CA THR A 391 -38.54 -20.80 -26.58
C THR A 391 -39.15 -20.14 -27.81
N SER A 392 -38.79 -18.88 -28.09
CA SER A 392 -39.15 -18.19 -29.33
C SER A 392 -38.65 -18.96 -30.56
N MET A 393 -37.40 -19.42 -30.54
CA MET A 393 -36.82 -20.23 -31.61
C MET A 393 -37.58 -21.55 -31.82
N LYS A 394 -37.99 -22.21 -30.74
CA LYS A 394 -38.82 -23.44 -30.81
C LYS A 394 -40.19 -23.17 -31.42
N ILE A 395 -40.82 -22.03 -31.12
CA ILE A 395 -42.12 -21.66 -31.69
C ILE A 395 -42.01 -21.43 -33.19
N LEU A 396 -40.98 -20.71 -33.66
CA LEU A 396 -40.75 -20.51 -35.09
C LEU A 396 -40.53 -21.83 -35.84
N ALA A 397 -39.71 -22.72 -35.26
CA ALA A 397 -39.48 -24.05 -35.82
C ALA A 397 -40.77 -24.87 -35.88
N PHE A 398 -41.61 -24.81 -34.84
CA PHE A 398 -42.91 -25.47 -34.81
C PHE A 398 -43.86 -24.95 -35.90
N ILE A 399 -43.99 -23.62 -36.02
CA ILE A 399 -44.80 -22.97 -37.06
C ILE A 399 -44.32 -23.39 -38.46
N SER A 400 -43.01 -23.39 -38.67
CA SER A 400 -42.40 -23.81 -39.94
C SER A 400 -42.71 -25.28 -40.25
N ALA A 401 -42.65 -26.18 -39.25
CA ALA A 401 -42.96 -27.60 -39.42
C ALA A 401 -44.43 -27.87 -39.81
N ILE A 402 -45.36 -26.98 -39.42
CA ILE A 402 -46.78 -27.04 -39.83
C ILE A 402 -46.93 -26.61 -41.29
N PHE A 403 -46.28 -25.51 -41.70
CA PHE A 403 -46.50 -24.92 -43.02
C PHE A 403 -45.65 -25.56 -44.14
N LEU A 404 -44.51 -26.17 -43.82
CA LEU A 404 -43.58 -26.74 -44.80
C LEU A 404 -44.23 -27.83 -45.69
N PRO A 405 -44.98 -28.81 -45.16
CA PRO A 405 -45.58 -29.86 -45.98
C PRO A 405 -46.70 -29.33 -46.89
N GLY A 406 -47.55 -28.46 -46.37
CA GLY A 406 -48.63 -27.83 -47.15
C GLY A 406 -48.09 -26.97 -48.29
N SER A 407 -47.04 -26.18 -48.01
CA SER A 407 -46.39 -25.32 -49.01
C SER A 407 -45.68 -26.15 -50.09
N PHE A 408 -45.01 -27.25 -49.71
CA PHE A 408 -44.37 -28.16 -50.65
C PHE A 408 -45.40 -28.81 -51.59
N VAL A 409 -46.49 -29.35 -51.04
CA VAL A 409 -47.57 -29.94 -51.83
C VAL A 409 -48.18 -28.87 -52.75
N ALA A 410 -48.50 -27.68 -52.26
CA ALA A 410 -48.99 -26.58 -53.09
C ALA A 410 -48.03 -26.22 -54.25
N GLY A 411 -46.71 -26.22 -53.99
CA GLY A 411 -45.69 -26.02 -55.03
C GLY A 411 -45.72 -27.10 -56.11
N VAL A 412 -45.83 -28.38 -55.73
CA VAL A 412 -45.97 -29.51 -56.68
C VAL A 412 -47.25 -29.37 -57.51
N PHE A 413 -48.36 -28.94 -56.91
CA PHE A 413 -49.61 -28.68 -57.63
C PHE A 413 -49.54 -27.44 -58.55
N SER A 414 -48.60 -26.52 -58.30
CA SER A 414 -48.34 -25.35 -59.15
C SER A 414 -47.38 -25.65 -60.31
N MET A 415 -46.70 -26.80 -60.31
CA MET A 415 -45.80 -27.19 -61.40
C MET A 415 -46.61 -27.58 -62.65
N SER A 416 -46.26 -26.99 -63.79
CA SER A 416 -46.92 -27.22 -65.08
C SER A 416 -46.74 -28.63 -65.65
N MET A 417 -45.90 -29.48 -65.03
CA MET A 417 -45.77 -30.89 -65.42
C MET A 417 -47.01 -31.74 -65.09
N PHE A 418 -47.90 -31.27 -64.20
CA PHE A 418 -49.10 -31.99 -63.81
C PHE A 418 -50.36 -31.20 -64.21
N ASP A 419 -51.17 -31.71 -65.16
CA ASP A 419 -52.42 -31.07 -65.58
C ASP A 419 -53.58 -31.44 -64.63
N TRP A 420 -53.79 -30.58 -63.64
CA TRP A 420 -54.82 -30.76 -62.61
C TRP A 420 -56.22 -30.34 -63.06
N GLN A 421 -56.37 -29.75 -64.26
CA GLN A 421 -57.65 -29.32 -64.82
C GLN A 421 -58.25 -30.32 -65.81
N TYR A 422 -57.57 -31.44 -66.08
CA TYR A 422 -58.08 -32.50 -66.94
C TYR A 422 -59.31 -33.19 -66.30
N SER A 423 -60.48 -32.59 -66.52
CA SER A 423 -61.77 -33.25 -66.36
C SER A 423 -61.94 -34.14 -67.57
N GLY A 424 -61.65 -35.43 -67.41
CA GLY A 424 -61.99 -36.45 -68.39
C GLY A 424 -63.51 -36.52 -68.52
N ASN A 425 -64.03 -35.71 -69.44
CA ASN A 425 -65.19 -35.98 -70.26
C ASN A 425 -65.26 -34.86 -71.30
N ASP A 426 -64.68 -35.13 -72.46
CA ASP A 426 -65.40 -34.88 -73.71
C ASP A 426 -64.92 -35.91 -74.74
N SER A 427 -65.71 -36.95 -74.93
CA SER A 427 -65.95 -37.41 -76.28
C SER A 427 -67.07 -36.54 -76.87
N GLY A 428 -66.68 -35.49 -77.59
CA GLY A 428 -67.42 -35.03 -78.78
C GLY A 428 -68.23 -33.73 -78.69
N SER A 429 -67.69 -32.72 -79.38
CA SER A 429 -68.37 -31.69 -80.20
C SER A 429 -68.80 -30.35 -79.58
N SER A 430 -67.93 -29.35 -79.86
CA SER A 430 -68.22 -28.01 -80.43
C SER A 430 -69.42 -27.18 -79.92
N ARG A 431 -69.13 -26.01 -79.33
CA ARG A 431 -69.58 -24.64 -79.70
C ARG A 431 -69.45 -23.72 -78.48
N ASP A 432 -68.52 -22.77 -78.55
CA ASP A 432 -68.73 -21.36 -78.89
C ASP A 432 -69.17 -20.46 -77.72
N SER A 433 -68.31 -19.46 -77.49
CA SER A 433 -68.67 -18.05 -77.27
C SER A 433 -69.34 -17.62 -75.96
N SER A 434 -68.54 -16.84 -75.22
CA SER A 434 -68.92 -15.60 -74.53
C SER A 434 -70.16 -15.64 -73.62
N SER A 435 -69.92 -15.68 -72.32
CA SER A 435 -70.50 -14.75 -71.32
C SER A 435 -70.39 -15.31 -69.91
N GLY A 436 -69.81 -14.53 -69.00
CA GLY A 436 -70.31 -14.33 -67.62
C GLY A 436 -70.63 -15.52 -66.70
N GLY A 437 -70.15 -16.74 -66.97
CA GLY A 437 -70.40 -17.91 -66.14
C GLY A 437 -69.20 -18.20 -65.24
N ARG A 438 -69.43 -18.35 -63.94
CA ARG A 438 -68.48 -18.82 -62.90
C ARG A 438 -67.78 -20.12 -63.34
N GLY A 439 -66.78 -20.04 -64.21
CA GLY A 439 -65.88 -21.15 -64.52
C GLY A 439 -65.21 -21.51 -63.20
N ALA A 440 -65.34 -22.77 -62.79
CA ALA A 440 -64.88 -23.21 -61.49
C ALA A 440 -63.38 -22.89 -61.35
N VAL A 441 -63.08 -21.80 -60.63
CA VAL A 441 -61.72 -21.32 -60.34
C VAL A 441 -60.95 -22.35 -59.49
N VAL A 442 -61.65 -23.41 -59.05
CA VAL A 442 -61.14 -24.52 -58.24
C VAL A 442 -61.38 -25.82 -58.99
N SER A 443 -60.31 -26.58 -59.29
CA SER A 443 -60.39 -27.92 -59.91
C SER A 443 -61.21 -28.90 -59.04
N LYS A 444 -62.00 -29.78 -59.68
CA LYS A 444 -62.73 -30.88 -59.00
C LYS A 444 -61.81 -31.82 -58.20
N ARG A 445 -60.50 -31.84 -58.49
CA ARG A 445 -59.49 -32.64 -57.80
C ARG A 445 -58.86 -31.94 -56.59
N PHE A 446 -59.36 -30.77 -56.19
CA PHE A 446 -58.86 -30.02 -55.03
C PHE A 446 -58.88 -30.83 -53.71
N TRP A 447 -59.75 -31.84 -53.60
CA TRP A 447 -59.76 -32.74 -52.43
C TRP A 447 -58.45 -33.55 -52.28
N ILE A 448 -57.75 -33.86 -53.37
CA ILE A 448 -56.48 -34.61 -53.35
C ILE A 448 -55.39 -33.83 -52.59
N TYR A 449 -55.38 -32.50 -52.69
CA TYR A 449 -54.49 -31.65 -51.89
C TYR A 449 -54.65 -31.92 -50.40
N TRP A 450 -55.89 -31.94 -49.90
CA TRP A 450 -56.16 -32.18 -48.47
C TRP A 450 -55.83 -33.61 -48.05
N VAL A 451 -56.06 -34.59 -48.92
CA VAL A 451 -55.73 -36.01 -48.66
C VAL A 451 -54.23 -36.24 -48.53
N ILE A 452 -53.39 -35.45 -49.21
CA ILE A 452 -51.93 -35.59 -49.15
C ILE A 452 -51.32 -34.66 -48.09
N ALA A 453 -51.75 -33.39 -48.06
CA ALA A 453 -51.17 -32.38 -47.18
C ALA A 453 -51.45 -32.68 -45.69
N VAL A 454 -52.65 -33.14 -45.33
CA VAL A 454 -53.00 -33.39 -43.93
C VAL A 454 -52.20 -34.56 -43.32
N PRO A 455 -52.12 -35.75 -43.95
CA PRO A 455 -51.29 -36.84 -43.43
C PRO A 455 -49.81 -36.49 -43.41
N LEU A 456 -49.30 -35.79 -44.42
CA LEU A 456 -47.89 -35.40 -44.46
C LEU A 456 -47.53 -34.43 -43.33
N THR A 457 -48.43 -33.48 -43.03
CA THR A 457 -48.30 -32.56 -41.87
C THR A 457 -48.38 -33.32 -40.55
N LEU A 458 -49.26 -34.32 -40.45
CA LEU A 458 -49.34 -35.16 -39.26
C LEU A 458 -48.06 -35.97 -39.06
N ILE A 459 -47.47 -36.53 -40.13
CA ILE A 459 -46.22 -37.29 -40.08
C ILE A 459 -45.05 -36.40 -39.64
N THR A 460 -44.92 -35.18 -40.19
CA THR A 460 -43.83 -34.27 -39.79
C THR A 460 -43.97 -33.82 -38.32
N LEU A 461 -45.18 -33.52 -37.86
CA LEU A 461 -45.44 -33.18 -36.46
C LEU A 461 -45.20 -34.35 -35.51
N LEU A 462 -45.62 -35.56 -35.88
CA LEU A 462 -45.38 -36.78 -35.09
C LEU A 462 -43.89 -37.12 -35.02
N GLY A 463 -43.16 -36.98 -36.14
CA GLY A 463 -41.71 -37.20 -36.20
C GLY A 463 -40.96 -36.21 -35.31
N TRP A 464 -41.28 -34.92 -35.41
CA TRP A 464 -40.71 -33.89 -34.54
C TRP A 464 -41.06 -34.10 -33.07
N GLY A 465 -42.33 -34.40 -32.76
CA GLY A 465 -42.80 -34.66 -31.41
C GLY A 465 -42.15 -35.89 -30.78
N PHE A 466 -41.94 -36.95 -31.55
CA PHE A 466 -41.24 -38.15 -31.10
C PHE A 466 -39.76 -37.86 -30.81
N TRP A 467 -39.06 -37.18 -31.73
CA TRP A 467 -37.67 -36.77 -31.53
C TRP A 467 -37.52 -35.88 -30.30
N TRP A 468 -38.37 -34.88 -30.15
CA TRP A 468 -38.40 -33.99 -28.99
C TRP A 468 -38.61 -34.75 -27.67
N ARG A 469 -39.53 -35.74 -27.65
CA ARG A 469 -39.79 -36.57 -26.48
C ARG A 469 -38.58 -37.44 -26.10
N VAL A 470 -37.85 -37.97 -27.07
CA VAL A 470 -36.62 -38.74 -26.84
C VAL A 470 -35.51 -37.85 -26.29
N GLU A 471 -35.29 -36.69 -26.91
CA GLU A 471 -34.26 -35.74 -26.50
C GLU A 471 -34.52 -35.22 -25.07
N MET A 472 -35.79 -34.91 -24.75
CA MET A 472 -36.16 -34.46 -23.42
C MET A 472 -36.01 -35.55 -22.35
N ARG A 473 -36.14 -36.83 -22.72
CA ARG A 473 -35.83 -37.95 -21.81
C ARG A 473 -34.33 -38.06 -21.54
N ARG A 474 -33.49 -37.92 -22.57
CA ARG A 474 -32.03 -37.91 -22.45
C ARG A 474 -31.55 -36.75 -21.57
N PHE A 475 -32.07 -35.55 -21.81
CA PHE A 475 -31.74 -34.37 -21.00
C PHE A 475 -32.11 -34.55 -19.52
N LYS A 476 -33.31 -35.07 -19.22
CA LYS A 476 -33.74 -35.33 -17.83
C LYS A 476 -32.88 -36.37 -17.13
N GLN A 477 -32.42 -37.40 -17.83
CA GLN A 477 -31.52 -38.41 -17.27
C GLN A 477 -30.15 -37.81 -16.94
N ASN A 478 -29.56 -37.06 -17.87
CA ASN A 478 -28.28 -36.39 -17.66
C ASN A 478 -28.36 -35.37 -16.51
N PHE A 479 -29.42 -34.57 -16.44
CA PHE A 479 -29.60 -33.59 -15.37
C PHE A 479 -29.77 -34.23 -13.99
N LYS A 480 -30.52 -35.35 -13.89
CA LYS A 480 -30.64 -36.11 -12.64
C LYS A 480 -29.31 -36.71 -12.20
N ALA A 481 -28.51 -37.21 -13.14
CA ALA A 481 -27.18 -37.74 -12.85
C ALA A 481 -26.27 -36.66 -12.26
N VAL A 482 -26.17 -35.50 -12.92
CA VAL A 482 -25.38 -34.34 -12.45
C VAL A 482 -25.82 -33.90 -11.05
N MET A 483 -27.11 -33.71 -10.81
CA MET A 483 -27.63 -33.31 -9.49
C MET A 483 -27.34 -34.35 -8.40
N SER A 484 -27.38 -35.63 -8.74
CA SER A 484 -27.07 -36.71 -7.80
C SER A 484 -25.59 -36.71 -7.42
N ASP A 485 -24.70 -36.40 -8.36
CA ASP A 485 -23.27 -36.34 -8.10
C ASP A 485 -22.88 -35.08 -7.32
N THR A 486 -23.42 -33.90 -7.66
CA THR A 486 -23.21 -32.67 -6.87
C THR A 486 -23.68 -32.84 -5.42
N ARG A 487 -24.80 -33.54 -5.20
CA ARG A 487 -25.30 -33.82 -3.85
C ARG A 487 -24.37 -34.75 -3.06
N LYS A 488 -23.77 -35.74 -3.71
CA LYS A 488 -22.78 -36.63 -3.07
C LYS A 488 -21.52 -35.84 -2.69
N GLU A 489 -21.00 -35.02 -3.60
CA GLU A 489 -19.83 -34.18 -3.35
C GLU A 489 -20.04 -33.22 -2.18
N ALA A 490 -21.21 -32.57 -2.10
CA ALA A 490 -21.55 -31.68 -0.98
C ALA A 490 -21.54 -32.40 0.37
N LEU A 491 -22.12 -33.61 0.41
CA LEU A 491 -22.14 -34.46 1.61
C LEU A 491 -20.72 -34.92 2.01
N GLU A 492 -19.84 -35.21 1.05
CA GLU A 492 -18.44 -35.56 1.34
C GLU A 492 -17.66 -34.36 1.89
N LEU A 493 -17.91 -33.16 1.38
CA LEU A 493 -17.27 -31.93 1.83
C LEU A 493 -17.68 -31.58 3.26
N GLU A 494 -18.95 -31.81 3.62
CA GLU A 494 -19.48 -31.64 4.97
C GLU A 494 -18.87 -32.64 5.97
N LYS A 495 -18.69 -33.91 5.55
CA LYS A 495 -17.96 -34.91 6.33
C LYS A 495 -16.49 -34.55 6.54
N ARG A 496 -15.80 -34.05 5.51
CA ARG A 496 -14.41 -33.59 5.64
C ARG A 496 -14.28 -32.41 6.61
N LYS A 497 -15.21 -31.45 6.58
CA LYS A 497 -15.22 -30.32 7.52
C LYS A 497 -15.36 -30.78 8.97
N THR A 498 -16.31 -31.66 9.24
CA THR A 498 -16.56 -32.22 10.58
C THR A 498 -15.38 -33.07 11.09
N GLU A 499 -14.74 -33.87 10.23
CA GLU A 499 -13.51 -34.61 10.60
C GLU A 499 -12.30 -33.69 10.88
N THR A 500 -12.18 -32.58 10.16
CA THR A 500 -11.09 -31.61 10.36
C THR A 500 -11.28 -30.82 11.67
N GLU A 501 -12.52 -30.53 12.02
CA GLU A 501 -12.90 -29.85 13.25
C GLU A 501 -12.72 -30.77 14.49
N SER A 502 -13.02 -32.06 14.34
CA SER A 502 -12.78 -33.08 15.38
C SER A 502 -11.30 -33.39 15.65
N LYS A 503 -10.39 -33.04 14.73
CA LYS A 503 -8.94 -33.29 14.86
C LYS A 503 -8.13 -32.11 15.39
N ARG A 504 -8.75 -30.96 15.71
CA ARG A 504 -8.06 -29.88 16.41
C ARG A 504 -7.74 -30.29 17.86
N PRO A 505 -6.47 -30.33 18.30
CA PRO A 505 -6.16 -30.60 19.70
C PRO A 505 -6.73 -29.50 20.59
N GLN A 506 -7.49 -29.88 21.63
CA GLN A 506 -7.89 -28.97 22.70
C GLN A 506 -6.61 -28.55 23.45
N HIS A 507 -6.17 -27.30 23.26
CA HIS A 507 -5.09 -26.76 24.05
C HIS A 507 -5.57 -26.54 25.50
N VAL A 508 -4.91 -27.25 26.41
CA VAL A 508 -4.92 -27.08 27.86
C VAL A 508 -4.32 -25.72 28.22
N GLY A 509 -5.00 -24.99 29.11
CA GLY A 509 -4.37 -24.05 30.04
C GLY A 509 -4.92 -22.62 29.98
N THR A 510 -5.79 -22.27 30.94
CA THR A 510 -5.56 -21.18 31.90
C THR A 510 -6.75 -21.08 32.88
N THR A 511 -6.65 -21.77 34.02
CA THR A 511 -7.30 -21.35 35.27
C THR A 511 -6.55 -21.94 36.45
N ARG A 512 -5.41 -21.34 36.78
CA ARG A 512 -4.89 -21.28 38.16
C ARG A 512 -4.90 -19.83 38.53
N LEU A 513 -5.86 -19.43 39.35
CA LEU A 513 -5.85 -18.26 40.25
C LEU A 513 -7.25 -18.18 40.90
N GLN A 514 -7.51 -19.07 41.85
CA GLN A 514 -8.48 -18.90 42.95
C GLN A 514 -8.53 -20.20 43.73
N GLU A 515 -7.75 -20.27 44.81
CA GLU A 515 -7.90 -21.09 46.03
C GLU A 515 -6.50 -21.35 46.59
N GLU A 516 -6.01 -20.42 47.41
CA GLU A 516 -5.47 -20.71 48.74
C GLU A 516 -5.12 -19.39 49.41
N LEU A 517 -6.05 -18.96 50.26
CA LEU A 517 -5.93 -17.91 51.25
C LEU A 517 -6.19 -18.61 52.59
N VAL A 518 -5.15 -19.22 53.18
CA VAL A 518 -4.93 -19.41 54.62
C VAL A 518 -3.43 -19.38 54.86
#